data_AF-A0A975DFW0-F1
#
_entry.id   AF-A0A975DFW0-F1
#
_cell.length_a   1.000
_cell.length_b   1.000
_cell.length_c   1.000
_cell.angle_alpha   90.00
_cell.angle_beta   90.00
_cell.angle_gamma   90.00
#
_symmetry.space_group_name_H-M   'P 1'
#
loop_
_entity.id
_entity.type
_entity.pdbx_description
1 polymer ?
#
loop_
_entity_poly.entity_id
_entity_poly.type
_entity_poly.pdbx_seq_one_letter_code
_entity_poly.pdbx_strand_id
1 'polypeptide(L)'
;MSDLDHRVGVREQNLVVRNLKLSNVTEESCDELVKEIDQLFGIDEVSYNIKEGEIHLAYDAVNINLDGIEEVIRKHGADVHDDWWTHTKESYYKFVDQNVKDNAAHKPWSCHKVPPGAGRKNK
;
A
#
# COMPACT_ATOMS: atom_id res chain seq x y z
N MET A 1 -16.23 -4.01 14.62
CA MET A 1 -15.05 -3.34 14.06
C MET A 1 -15.56 -2.64 12.81
N SER A 2 -15.59 -1.31 12.84
CA SER A 2 -16.24 -0.50 11.81
C SER A 2 -15.32 -0.37 10.61
N ASP A 3 -15.72 -1.01 9.52
CA ASP A 3 -15.13 -1.00 8.17
C ASP A 3 -15.28 0.40 7.48
N LEU A 4 -15.28 1.49 8.26
CA LEU A 4 -15.91 2.77 7.86
C LEU A 4 -14.99 3.96 7.63
N ASP A 5 -13.67 3.86 7.79
CA ASP A 5 -12.80 5.03 7.64
C ASP A 5 -11.71 4.89 6.55
N HIS A 6 -11.90 3.98 5.59
CA HIS A 6 -10.99 3.85 4.45
C HIS A 6 -11.61 4.32 3.13
N ARG A 7 -10.77 4.89 2.27
CA ARG A 7 -11.20 5.42 0.96
C ARG A 7 -11.56 4.32 -0.02
N VAL A 8 -12.22 4.73 -1.10
CA VAL A 8 -12.62 3.83 -2.19
C VAL A 8 -11.39 3.12 -2.76
N GLY A 9 -11.45 1.78 -2.78
CA GLY A 9 -10.34 0.96 -3.25
C GLY A 9 -9.33 0.61 -2.16
N VAL A 10 -9.61 0.91 -0.88
CA VAL A 10 -8.74 0.55 0.24
C VAL A 10 -9.42 -0.47 1.13
N ARG A 11 -8.72 -1.58 1.40
CA ARG A 11 -9.10 -2.55 2.43
C ARG A 11 -8.07 -2.51 3.55
N GLU A 12 -8.55 -2.47 4.80
CA GLU A 12 -7.69 -2.43 5.99
C GLU A 12 -6.65 -3.56 6.00
N GLN A 13 -7.02 -4.77 5.55
CA GLN A 13 -6.13 -5.93 5.53
C GLN A 13 -4.99 -5.82 4.49
N ASN A 14 -5.14 -4.92 3.51
CA ASN A 14 -4.18 -4.68 2.46
C ASN A 14 -3.44 -3.34 2.61
N LEU A 15 -3.80 -2.57 3.64
CA LEU A 15 -3.27 -1.23 3.88
C LEU A 15 -1.79 -1.33 4.28
N VAL A 16 -0.96 -0.58 3.57
CA VAL A 16 0.46 -0.44 3.87
C VAL A 16 0.81 1.03 4.00
N VAL A 17 1.64 1.34 5.01
CA VAL A 17 2.11 2.70 5.27
C VAL A 17 3.60 2.80 4.98
N ARG A 18 4.01 3.83 4.25
CA ARG A 18 5.38 4.03 3.75
C ARG A 18 5.79 5.50 3.84
N ASN A 19 7.03 5.71 4.27
CA ASN A 19 7.71 7.00 4.20
C ASN A 19 8.83 6.92 3.17
N LEU A 20 8.84 7.84 2.22
CA LEU A 20 9.83 7.94 1.16
C LEU A 20 10.45 9.34 1.17
N LYS A 21 11.78 9.40 1.03
CA LYS A 21 12.46 10.68 0.79
C LYS A 21 12.34 11.05 -0.68
N LEU A 22 12.00 12.30 -0.95
CA LEU A 22 11.94 12.87 -2.29
C LEU A 22 13.11 13.83 -2.51
N SER A 23 13.61 13.86 -3.74
CA SER A 23 14.58 14.83 -4.24
C SER A 23 13.92 15.71 -5.30
N ASN A 24 14.49 16.90 -5.53
CA ASN A 24 14.03 17.86 -6.55
C ASN A 24 12.57 18.34 -6.40
N VAL A 25 11.97 18.21 -5.21
CA VAL A 25 10.64 18.77 -4.94
C VAL A 25 10.74 20.29 -4.81
N THR A 26 9.92 21.01 -5.56
CA THR A 26 9.76 22.46 -5.41
C THR A 26 8.53 22.77 -4.56
N GLU A 27 8.52 23.92 -3.87
CA GLU A 27 7.35 24.36 -3.08
C GLU A 27 6.09 24.45 -3.96
N GLU A 28 6.23 24.88 -5.21
CA GLU A 28 5.13 25.04 -6.16
C GLU A 28 4.58 23.68 -6.66
N SER A 29 5.44 22.68 -6.85
CA SER A 29 5.03 21.36 -7.36
C SER A 29 4.53 20.42 -6.26
N CYS A 30 4.82 20.71 -5.00
CA CYS A 30 4.45 19.87 -3.85
C CYS A 30 2.93 19.66 -3.73
N ASP A 31 2.15 20.74 -3.75
CA ASP A 31 0.71 20.67 -3.54
C ASP A 31 0.00 19.93 -4.68
N GLU A 32 0.45 20.15 -5.92
CA GLU A 32 -0.07 19.45 -7.10
C GLU A 32 0.28 17.96 -7.08
N LEU A 33 1.49 17.62 -6.67
CA LEU A 33 1.94 16.23 -6.49
C LEU A 33 1.08 15.50 -5.46
N VAL A 34 0.94 16.05 -4.26
CA VAL A 34 0.14 15.45 -3.18
C VAL A 34 -1.30 15.29 -3.64
N LYS A 35 -1.87 16.31 -4.30
CA LYS A 35 -3.25 16.26 -4.81
C LYS A 35 -3.45 15.20 -5.89
N GLU A 36 -2.49 15.00 -6.80
CA GLU A 36 -2.60 13.96 -7.82
C GLU A 36 -2.51 12.56 -7.20
N ILE A 37 -1.56 12.34 -6.27
CA ILE A 37 -1.45 11.07 -5.54
C ILE A 37 -2.71 10.79 -4.74
N ASP A 38 -3.26 11.79 -4.05
CA ASP A 38 -4.47 11.66 -3.24
C ASP A 38 -5.68 11.16 -4.06
N GLN A 39 -5.72 11.49 -5.35
CA GLN A 39 -6.80 11.09 -6.25
C GLN A 39 -6.64 9.68 -6.84
N LEU A 40 -5.51 9.01 -6.61
CA LEU A 40 -5.29 7.66 -7.13
C LEU A 40 -6.19 6.64 -6.43
N PHE A 41 -6.70 5.69 -7.22
CA PHE A 41 -7.49 4.59 -6.68
C PHE A 41 -6.62 3.68 -5.80
N GLY A 42 -7.08 3.42 -4.57
CA GLY A 42 -6.32 2.63 -3.60
C GLY A 42 -5.35 3.44 -2.73
N ILE A 43 -5.35 4.77 -2.83
CA ILE A 43 -4.70 5.64 -1.83
C ILE A 43 -5.70 5.94 -0.70
N ASP A 44 -5.22 5.78 0.53
CA ASP A 44 -5.97 6.10 1.74
C ASP A 44 -5.59 7.49 2.27
N GLU A 45 -4.28 7.74 2.40
CA GLU A 45 -3.74 9.00 2.91
C GLU A 45 -2.41 9.33 2.23
N VAL A 46 -2.20 10.62 1.93
CA VAL A 46 -0.92 11.15 1.49
C VAL A 46 -0.63 12.49 2.16
N SER A 47 0.60 12.67 2.62
CA SER A 47 1.07 13.97 3.10
C SER A 47 2.56 14.14 2.81
N TYR A 48 2.99 15.38 2.56
CA TYR A 48 4.39 15.70 2.32
C TYR A 48 4.94 16.64 3.39
N ASN A 49 6.05 16.25 4.00
CA ASN A 49 6.80 17.07 4.93
C ASN A 49 7.95 17.77 4.19
N ILE A 50 7.74 19.03 3.82
CA ILE A 50 8.74 19.82 3.10
C ILE A 50 10.02 20.07 3.89
N LYS A 51 9.96 20.07 5.23
CA LYS A 51 11.14 20.28 6.08
C LYS A 51 12.07 19.08 6.08
N GLU A 52 11.50 17.88 6.02
CA GLU A 52 12.25 16.62 6.03
C GLU A 52 12.50 16.08 4.61
N GLY A 53 11.78 16.60 3.62
CA GLY A 53 11.80 16.09 2.25
C GLY A 53 11.17 14.70 2.14
N GLU A 54 10.20 14.38 3.00
CA GLU A 54 9.61 13.05 3.12
C GLU A 54 8.12 13.07 2.78
N ILE A 55 7.69 12.13 1.93
CA ILE A 55 6.27 11.84 1.66
C ILE A 55 5.83 10.63 2.48
N HIS A 56 4.73 10.79 3.20
CA HIS A 56 4.00 9.74 3.90
C HIS A 56 2.85 9.26 3.03
N LEU A 57 2.75 7.94 2.85
CA LEU A 57 1.78 7.27 1.99
C LEU A 57 1.12 6.13 2.75
N ALA A 58 -0.21 6.07 2.71
CA ALA A 58 -1.00 4.92 3.12
C ALA A 58 -1.82 4.44 1.93
N TYR A 59 -1.62 3.19 1.50
CA TYR A 59 -2.25 2.67 0.27
C TYR A 59 -2.57 1.17 0.36
N ASP A 60 -3.51 0.72 -0.48
CA ASP A 60 -3.85 -0.69 -0.66
C ASP A 60 -2.89 -1.33 -1.67
N ALA A 61 -2.00 -2.19 -1.18
CA ALA A 61 -0.96 -2.83 -1.97
C ALA A 61 -1.50 -3.79 -3.06
N VAL A 62 -2.78 -4.17 -3.00
CA VAL A 62 -3.43 -4.97 -4.06
C VAL A 62 -3.81 -4.09 -5.24
N ASN A 63 -4.29 -2.87 -4.97
CA ASN A 63 -4.86 -1.98 -5.98
C ASN A 63 -3.85 -0.99 -6.57
N ILE A 64 -2.82 -0.59 -5.82
CA ILE A 64 -1.75 0.29 -6.31
C ILE A 64 -0.38 -0.18 -5.79
N ASN A 65 0.66 0.04 -6.60
CA ASN A 65 2.05 -0.25 -6.26
C ASN A 65 2.89 1.03 -6.27
N LEU A 66 4.08 0.94 -5.69
CA LEU A 66 5.01 2.06 -5.62
C LEU A 66 5.49 2.51 -7.01
N ASP A 67 5.63 1.60 -7.98
CA ASP A 67 6.03 1.98 -9.34
C ASP A 67 5.04 3.00 -9.94
N GLY A 68 3.73 2.81 -9.76
CA GLY A 68 2.71 3.76 -10.23
C GLY A 68 2.71 5.10 -9.48
N ILE A 69 3.05 5.09 -8.18
CA ILE A 69 3.19 6.32 -7.38
C ILE A 69 4.45 7.09 -7.80
N GLU A 70 5.55 6.40 -8.09
CA GLU A 70 6.80 6.99 -8.58
C GLU A 70 6.63 7.67 -9.93
N GLU A 71 5.85 7.09 -10.84
CA GLU A 71 5.55 7.73 -12.13
C GLU A 71 4.87 9.09 -11.95
N VAL A 72 3.96 9.20 -10.98
CA VAL A 72 3.32 10.47 -10.63
C VAL A 72 4.33 11.44 -10.02
N ILE A 73 5.21 10.97 -9.12
CA ILE A 73 6.29 11.78 -8.54
C ILE A 73 7.19 12.38 -9.64
N ARG A 74 7.64 11.54 -10.58
CA ARG A 74 8.49 11.96 -11.71
C ARG A 74 7.80 12.93 -12.67
N LYS A 75 6.48 12.78 -12.87
CA LYS A 75 5.69 13.71 -13.68
C LYS A 75 5.71 15.14 -13.14
N HIS A 76 5.80 15.29 -11.82
CA HIS A 76 5.89 16.60 -11.13
C HIS A 76 7.33 17.11 -10.97
N GLY A 77 8.31 16.48 -11.63
CA GLY A 77 9.72 16.89 -11.61
C GLY A 77 10.47 16.56 -10.32
N ALA A 78 9.82 15.85 -9.39
CA ALA A 78 10.44 15.28 -8.21
C ALA A 78 10.94 13.86 -8.52
N ASP A 79 11.81 13.33 -7.67
CA ASP A 79 12.21 11.92 -7.75
C ASP A 79 12.21 11.28 -6.37
N VAL A 80 12.09 9.96 -6.31
CA VAL A 80 12.35 9.24 -5.06
C VAL A 80 13.87 9.19 -4.88
N HIS A 81 14.34 9.54 -3.69
CA HIS A 81 15.78 9.64 -3.43
C HIS A 81 16.47 8.27 -3.60
N ASP A 82 17.33 8.16 -4.61
CA ASP A 82 17.99 6.93 -5.10
C ASP A 82 18.72 6.11 -4.01
N ASP A 83 19.34 6.79 -3.04
CA ASP A 83 20.24 6.15 -2.05
C ASP A 83 19.56 5.15 -1.13
N TRP A 84 18.26 5.33 -0.82
CA TRP A 84 17.54 4.42 0.07
C TRP A 84 16.74 3.40 -0.73
N TRP A 85 15.99 3.85 -1.73
CA TRP A 85 14.98 3.06 -2.44
C TRP A 85 15.59 1.82 -3.10
N THR A 86 16.59 2.04 -3.94
CA THR A 86 17.33 1.03 -4.71
C THR A 86 18.06 0.03 -3.82
N HIS A 87 18.54 0.47 -2.64
CA HIS A 87 19.36 -0.36 -1.77
C HIS A 87 18.57 -1.14 -0.71
N THR A 88 17.42 -0.63 -0.26
CA THR A 88 16.81 -1.12 0.98
C THR A 88 15.43 -1.74 0.80
N LYS A 89 14.65 -1.33 -0.21
CA LYS A 89 13.18 -1.51 -0.13
C LYS A 89 12.52 -2.04 -1.39
N GLU A 90 13.14 -1.96 -2.57
CA GLU A 90 12.50 -2.43 -3.79
C GLU A 90 12.12 -3.93 -3.71
N SER A 91 13.07 -4.82 -3.35
CA SER A 91 12.77 -6.25 -3.19
C SER A 91 11.85 -6.54 -2.01
N TYR A 92 12.00 -5.83 -0.89
CA TYR A 92 11.23 -6.09 0.33
C TYR A 92 9.77 -5.60 0.22
N TYR A 93 9.54 -4.40 -0.31
CA TYR A 93 8.19 -3.89 -0.50
C TYR A 93 7.48 -4.58 -1.65
N LYS A 94 8.15 -4.89 -2.76
CA LYS A 94 7.54 -5.74 -3.80
C LYS A 94 7.19 -7.12 -3.25
N PHE A 95 8.00 -7.70 -2.38
CA PHE A 95 7.69 -8.96 -1.70
C PHE A 95 6.51 -8.83 -0.72
N VAL A 96 6.44 -7.78 0.10
CA VAL A 96 5.30 -7.55 1.02
C VAL A 96 4.01 -7.32 0.25
N ASP A 97 4.06 -6.46 -0.78
CA ASP A 97 2.90 -6.16 -1.61
C ASP A 97 2.43 -7.42 -2.37
N GLN A 98 3.37 -8.25 -2.84
CA GLN A 98 3.06 -9.57 -3.41
C GLN A 98 2.44 -10.52 -2.37
N ASN A 99 2.96 -10.57 -1.15
CA ASN A 99 2.36 -11.38 -0.08
C ASN A 99 0.95 -10.94 0.26
N VAL A 100 0.68 -9.63 0.28
CA VAL A 100 -0.67 -9.09 0.48
C VAL A 100 -1.59 -9.53 -0.66
N LYS A 101 -1.14 -9.44 -1.91
CA LYS A 101 -1.88 -9.94 -3.09
C LYS A 101 -2.15 -11.44 -3.01
N ASP A 102 -1.13 -12.23 -2.67
CA ASP A 102 -1.24 -13.69 -2.56
C ASP A 102 -2.17 -14.09 -1.42
N ASN A 103 -2.11 -13.41 -0.27
CA ASN A 103 -3.04 -13.62 0.84
C ASN A 103 -4.48 -13.24 0.47
N ALA A 104 -4.68 -12.14 -0.26
CA ALA A 104 -6.00 -11.74 -0.74
C ALA A 104 -6.58 -12.73 -1.76
N ALA A 105 -5.72 -13.34 -2.59
CA ALA A 105 -6.12 -14.37 -3.56
C ALA A 105 -6.27 -15.77 -2.93
N HIS A 106 -5.66 -16.00 -1.77
CA HIS A 106 -5.65 -17.31 -1.12
C HIS A 106 -7.02 -17.66 -0.54
N LYS A 107 -7.66 -18.69 -1.11
CA LYS A 107 -8.84 -19.31 -0.49
C LYS A 107 -8.38 -20.12 0.72
N PRO A 108 -8.92 -19.90 1.94
CA PRO A 108 -8.58 -20.74 3.08
C PRO A 108 -8.88 -22.19 2.73
N TRP A 109 -7.87 -23.05 2.89
CA TRP A 109 -8.01 -24.49 2.74
C TRP A 109 -8.92 -25.01 3.86
N SER A 110 -10.23 -24.93 3.64
CA SER A 110 -11.20 -25.59 4.51
C SER A 110 -11.47 -26.97 3.96
N CYS A 111 -10.77 -27.97 4.50
CA CYS A 111 -11.09 -29.38 4.29
C CYS A 111 -10.97 -30.22 5.57
N HIS A 112 -11.16 -29.64 6.76
CA HIS A 112 -11.66 -30.44 7.88
C HIS A 112 -13.17 -30.65 7.68
N LYS A 113 -13.56 -31.41 6.65
CA LYS A 113 -14.83 -32.12 6.74
C LYS A 113 -14.69 -33.06 7.92
N VAL A 114 -15.51 -32.87 8.95
CA VAL A 114 -15.65 -33.87 10.00
C VAL A 114 -15.87 -35.22 9.30
N PRO A 115 -15.09 -36.27 9.60
CA PRO A 115 -15.23 -37.54 8.91
C PRO A 115 -16.69 -38.00 9.04
N PRO A 116 -17.31 -38.48 7.95
CA PRO A 116 -18.68 -38.98 7.99
C PRO A 116 -18.73 -40.11 9.02
N GLY A 117 -19.39 -39.87 10.15
CA GLY A 117 -19.44 -40.78 11.30
C GLY A 117 -19.13 -40.15 12.66
N ALA A 118 -18.61 -38.92 12.73
CA ALA A 118 -18.39 -38.21 14.00
C ALA A 118 -19.67 -37.61 14.62
N GLY A 119 -20.82 -38.27 14.41
CA GLY A 119 -22.08 -37.94 15.05
C GLY A 119 -22.10 -38.37 16.50
N ARG A 120 -22.17 -37.39 17.41
CA ARG A 120 -22.61 -37.43 18.81
C ARG A 120 -22.91 -38.84 19.37
N LYS A 121 -21.99 -39.39 20.17
CA LYS A 121 -22.35 -40.42 21.16
C LYS A 121 -23.10 -39.74 22.30
N ASN A 122 -24.43 -39.75 22.22
CA ASN A 122 -25.26 -39.58 23.41
C ASN A 122 -25.21 -40.91 24.19
N LYS A 123 -24.53 -40.93 25.33
CA LYS A 123 -24.99 -41.65 26.53
C LYS A 123 -24.22 -41.21 27.76
#